data_AF-A0A656Z7J6-F1
#
_entry.id   AF-A0A656Z7J6-F1
#
_cell.length_a   1.000
_cell.length_b   1.000
_cell.length_c   1.000
_cell.angle_alpha   90.00
_cell.angle_beta   90.00
_cell.angle_gamma   90.00
#
_symmetry.space_group_name_H-M   'P 1'
#
loop_
_entity.id
_entity.type
_entity.pdbx_description
1 polymer ?
#
loop_
_entity_poly.entity_id
_entity_poly.type
_entity_poly.pdbx_seq_one_letter_code
_entity_poly.pdbx_strand_id
1 'polypeptide(L)'
;MVLAQTTEARRALAAEVTQGAMLIVGVMVGLGLAGTFLAVRYALRPVTSLADALRQRNPEDLTPMQTPAPDELRPFVGAINSFMTRLDLRVVRLQQFIADAAHQIRTPLTALAAQVDMLDADAMSEADRERTRRIKRRTGELAKLTNQLLSHAMVIHRAGVVQLEVTIW
;
A
#
# COMPACT_ATOMS: atom_id res chain seq x y z
N MET A 1 80.24 -20.64 22.44
CA MET A 1 79.87 -19.64 21.41
C MET A 1 79.16 -20.24 20.19
N VAL A 2 79.52 -21.44 19.70
CA VAL A 2 78.90 -22.05 18.50
C VAL A 2 77.39 -22.38 18.65
N LEU A 3 76.92 -22.70 19.86
CA LEU A 3 75.49 -22.94 20.15
C LEU A 3 74.65 -21.64 20.23
N ALA A 4 75.29 -20.48 20.43
CA ALA A 4 74.60 -19.18 20.45
C ALA A 4 74.34 -18.66 19.03
N GLN A 5 75.24 -18.92 18.08
CA GLN A 5 75.05 -18.54 16.67
C GLN A 5 73.94 -19.35 15.97
N THR A 6 73.76 -20.63 16.33
CA THR A 6 72.71 -21.48 15.72
C THR A 6 71.31 -21.16 16.21
N THR A 7 71.16 -20.58 17.41
CA THR A 7 69.86 -20.19 17.98
C THR A 7 69.40 -18.81 17.49
N GLU A 8 70.33 -17.86 17.38
CA GLU A 8 70.11 -16.54 16.74
C GLU A 8 69.68 -16.68 15.26
N ALA A 9 70.41 -17.49 14.47
CA ALA A 9 70.06 -17.72 13.07
C ALA A 9 68.69 -18.39 12.88
N ARG A 10 68.31 -19.33 13.77
CA ARG A 10 66.98 -19.98 13.76
C ARG A 10 65.86 -19.01 14.12
N ARG A 11 66.12 -18.08 15.06
CA ARG A 11 65.14 -17.05 15.45
C ARG A 11 64.95 -16.00 14.37
N ALA A 12 66.01 -15.61 13.66
CA ALA A 12 65.91 -14.70 12.52
C ALA A 12 65.08 -15.29 11.38
N LEU A 13 65.34 -16.56 11.01
CA LEU A 13 64.54 -17.28 10.02
C LEU A 13 63.08 -17.48 10.46
N ALA A 14 62.83 -17.79 11.74
CA ALA A 14 61.48 -17.92 12.26
C ALA A 14 60.74 -16.57 12.25
N ALA A 15 61.40 -15.47 12.62
CA ALA A 15 60.81 -14.13 12.64
C ALA A 15 60.39 -13.68 11.24
N GLU A 16 61.25 -13.88 10.23
CA GLU A 16 60.98 -13.48 8.84
C GLU A 16 59.82 -14.28 8.22
N VAL A 17 59.74 -15.58 8.49
CA VAL A 17 58.61 -16.44 8.08
C VAL A 17 57.31 -16.05 8.80
N THR A 18 57.36 -15.75 10.11
CA THR A 18 56.17 -15.32 10.86
C THR A 18 55.64 -13.95 10.41
N GLN A 19 56.53 -13.03 10.02
CA GLN A 19 56.15 -11.71 9.55
C GLN A 19 55.47 -11.79 8.18
N GLY A 20 56.01 -12.58 7.25
CA GLY A 20 55.35 -12.87 5.97
C GLY A 20 53.99 -13.57 6.15
N ALA A 21 53.91 -14.53 7.07
CA ALA A 21 52.67 -15.23 7.39
C ALA A 21 51.60 -14.29 7.97
N MET A 22 51.97 -13.38 8.89
CA MET A 22 51.04 -12.37 9.43
C MET A 22 50.50 -11.44 8.34
N LEU A 23 51.34 -11.05 7.38
CA LEU A 23 50.93 -10.19 6.27
C LEU A 23 49.93 -10.92 5.36
N ILE A 24 50.19 -12.18 5.02
CA ILE A 24 49.27 -13.02 4.24
C ILE A 24 47.94 -13.23 4.97
N VAL A 25 47.97 -13.56 6.26
CA VAL A 25 46.75 -13.73 7.07
C VAL A 25 45.96 -12.41 7.15
N GLY A 26 46.65 -11.29 7.36
CA GLY A 26 46.03 -9.97 7.37
C GLY A 26 45.34 -9.64 6.03
N VAL A 27 45.99 -9.91 4.91
CA VAL A 27 45.41 -9.74 3.57
C VAL A 27 44.20 -10.65 3.37
N MET A 28 44.28 -11.92 3.76
CA MET A 28 43.16 -12.86 3.66
C MET A 28 41.95 -12.41 4.50
N VAL A 29 42.17 -11.98 5.74
CA VAL A 29 41.10 -11.46 6.60
C VAL A 29 40.52 -10.17 6.00
N GLY A 30 41.36 -9.26 5.52
CA GLY A 30 40.92 -8.03 4.88
C GLY A 30 40.06 -8.29 3.65
N LEU A 31 40.47 -9.22 2.77
CA LEU A 31 39.69 -9.64 1.61
C LEU A 31 38.38 -10.32 2.01
N GLY A 32 38.39 -11.16 3.06
CA GLY A 32 37.18 -11.81 3.57
C GLY A 32 36.17 -10.81 4.12
N LEU A 33 36.63 -9.81 4.88
CA LEU A 33 35.78 -8.73 5.40
C LEU A 33 35.25 -7.84 4.28
N ALA A 34 36.10 -7.44 3.33
CA ALA A 34 35.68 -6.65 2.18
C ALA A 34 34.65 -7.39 1.33
N GLY A 35 34.88 -8.68 1.05
CA GLY A 35 33.95 -9.54 0.31
C GLY A 35 32.61 -9.69 1.02
N THR A 36 32.63 -9.93 2.33
CA THR A 36 31.40 -10.03 3.15
C THR A 36 30.62 -8.71 3.14
N PHE A 37 31.31 -7.58 3.31
CA PHE A 37 30.69 -6.26 3.25
C PHE A 37 30.04 -5.98 1.89
N LEU A 38 30.74 -6.30 0.79
CA LEU A 38 30.18 -6.19 -0.56
C LEU A 38 28.96 -7.11 -0.72
N ALA A 39 29.06 -8.38 -0.33
CA ALA A 39 27.99 -9.36 -0.46
C ALA A 39 26.71 -8.90 0.25
N VAL A 40 26.81 -8.44 1.51
CA VAL A 40 25.67 -7.92 2.27
C VAL A 40 25.08 -6.69 1.59
N ARG A 41 25.91 -5.77 1.11
CA ARG A 41 25.45 -4.55 0.42
C ARG A 41 24.70 -4.87 -0.87
N TYR A 42 25.18 -5.83 -1.65
CA TYR A 42 24.51 -6.27 -2.88
C TYR A 42 23.23 -7.05 -2.59
N ALA A 43 23.20 -7.88 -1.54
CA ALA A 43 22.02 -8.65 -1.15
C ALA A 43 20.86 -7.77 -0.66
N LEU A 44 21.14 -6.65 0.02
CA LEU A 44 20.11 -5.74 0.53
C LEU A 44 19.62 -4.71 -0.50
N ARG A 45 20.41 -4.40 -1.52
CA ARG A 45 20.06 -3.45 -2.59
C ARG A 45 18.74 -3.76 -3.33
N PRO A 46 18.41 -5.01 -3.71
CA PRO A 46 17.12 -5.30 -4.36
C PRO A 46 15.92 -5.08 -3.43
N VAL A 47 16.08 -5.26 -2.11
CA VAL A 47 15.02 -4.98 -1.13
C VAL A 47 14.69 -3.49 -1.09
N THR A 48 15.72 -2.63 -1.04
CA THR A 48 15.51 -1.18 -1.07
C THR A 48 14.90 -0.73 -2.40
N SER A 49 15.35 -1.31 -3.52
CA SER A 49 14.76 -1.03 -4.84
C SER A 49 13.29 -1.43 -4.93
N LEU A 50 12.91 -2.57 -4.35
CA LEU A 50 11.52 -3.02 -4.33
C LEU A 50 10.67 -2.11 -3.43
N ALA A 51 11.21 -1.70 -2.29
CA ALA A 51 10.55 -0.75 -1.39
C ALA A 51 10.35 0.63 -2.05
N ASP A 52 11.35 1.12 -2.79
CA ASP A 52 11.26 2.39 -3.50
C ASP A 52 10.28 2.30 -4.68
N ALA A 53 10.24 1.17 -5.40
CA ALA A 53 9.24 0.91 -6.43
C ALA A 53 7.82 0.89 -5.85
N LEU A 54 7.64 0.33 -4.66
CA LEU A 54 6.35 0.33 -3.96
C LEU A 54 5.96 1.73 -3.47
N ARG A 55 6.92 2.54 -2.98
CA ARG A 55 6.66 3.93 -2.54
C ARG A 55 6.35 4.89 -3.69
N GLN A 56 6.92 4.67 -4.87
CA GLN A 56 6.68 5.50 -6.04
C GLN A 56 5.33 5.22 -6.70
N ARG A 57 4.70 4.07 -6.41
CA ARG A 57 3.37 3.77 -6.90
C ARG A 57 2.32 4.61 -6.20
N ASN A 58 1.35 5.05 -6.99
CA ASN A 58 0.15 5.68 -6.47
C ASN A 58 -0.56 4.68 -5.53
N PRO A 59 -1.01 5.08 -4.33
CA PRO A 59 -1.79 4.23 -3.43
C PRO A 59 -3.02 3.56 -4.08
N GLU A 60 -3.55 4.16 -5.16
CA GLU A 60 -4.71 3.65 -5.90
C GLU A 60 -4.33 2.71 -7.06
N ASP A 61 -3.04 2.62 -7.41
CA ASP A 61 -2.55 1.72 -8.46
C ASP A 61 -2.28 0.32 -7.88
N LEU A 62 -3.23 -0.59 -8.11
CA LEU A 62 -3.21 -1.97 -7.65
C LEU A 62 -2.74 -2.96 -8.73
N THR A 63 -2.20 -2.49 -9.86
CA THR A 63 -1.67 -3.38 -10.91
C THR A 63 -0.53 -4.28 -10.39
N PRO A 64 -0.24 -5.43 -11.01
CA PRO A 64 0.84 -6.30 -10.55
C PRO A 64 2.21 -5.63 -10.66
N MET A 65 3.07 -5.79 -9.65
CA MET A 65 4.47 -5.36 -9.77
C MET A 65 5.21 -6.26 -10.77
N GLN A 66 5.83 -5.64 -11.77
CA GLN A 66 6.65 -6.32 -12.78
C GLN A 66 8.17 -6.22 -12.51
N THR A 67 8.55 -5.63 -11.36
CA THR A 67 9.95 -5.37 -11.04
C THR A 67 10.75 -6.68 -10.95
N PRO A 68 11.84 -6.84 -11.71
CA PRO A 68 12.68 -8.03 -11.63
C PRO A 68 13.27 -8.15 -10.23
N ALA A 69 12.97 -9.27 -9.57
CA ALA A 69 13.45 -9.60 -8.22
C ALA A 69 14.31 -10.88 -8.24
N PRO A 70 15.35 -10.96 -7.38
CA PRO A 70 16.09 -12.19 -7.14
C PRO A 70 15.17 -13.35 -6.74
N ASP A 71 15.62 -14.58 -6.95
CA ASP A 71 14.83 -15.79 -6.70
C ASP A 71 14.34 -15.87 -5.25
N GLU A 72 15.13 -15.39 -4.29
CA GLU A 72 14.79 -15.35 -2.87
C GLU A 72 13.64 -14.38 -2.55
N LEU A 73 13.47 -13.33 -3.37
CA LEU A 73 12.43 -12.31 -3.18
C LEU A 73 11.19 -12.54 -4.05
N ARG A 74 11.24 -13.47 -5.01
CA ARG A 74 10.08 -13.84 -5.84
C ARG A 74 8.83 -14.21 -5.02
N PRO A 75 8.91 -15.01 -3.94
CA PRO A 75 7.74 -15.33 -3.12
C PRO A 75 7.13 -14.08 -2.46
N PHE A 76 7.96 -13.13 -2.06
CA PHE A 76 7.51 -11.87 -1.44
C PHE A 76 6.78 -10.98 -2.45
N VAL A 77 7.34 -10.81 -3.66
CA VAL A 77 6.67 -10.11 -4.76
C VAL A 77 5.34 -10.78 -5.11
N GLY A 78 5.30 -12.11 -5.15
CA GLY A 78 4.07 -12.87 -5.37
C GLY A 78 3.01 -12.63 -4.30
N ALA A 79 3.41 -12.59 -3.03
CA ALA A 79 2.50 -12.30 -1.92
C ALA A 79 1.93 -10.87 -2.00
N ILE A 80 2.75 -9.88 -2.34
CA ILE A 80 2.29 -8.50 -2.55
C ILE A 80 1.31 -8.42 -3.72
N ASN A 81 1.66 -9.00 -4.87
CA ASN A 81 0.77 -8.99 -6.04
C ASN A 81 -0.57 -9.66 -5.71
N SER A 82 -0.55 -10.78 -4.99
CA SER A 82 -1.76 -11.45 -4.55
C SER A 82 -2.59 -10.62 -3.58
N PHE A 83 -1.96 -9.87 -2.68
CA PHE A 83 -2.63 -8.93 -1.80
C PHE A 83 -3.30 -7.80 -2.59
N MET A 84 -2.60 -7.19 -3.54
CA MET A 84 -3.13 -6.14 -4.40
C MET A 84 -4.35 -6.61 -5.19
N THR A 85 -4.29 -7.80 -5.80
CA THR A 85 -5.44 -8.41 -6.49
C THR A 85 -6.64 -8.62 -5.56
N ARG A 86 -6.42 -9.12 -4.34
CA ARG A 86 -7.51 -9.31 -3.37
C ARG A 86 -8.09 -7.98 -2.89
N LEU A 87 -7.27 -6.95 -2.75
CA LEU A 87 -7.70 -5.61 -2.39
C LEU A 87 -8.56 -5.01 -3.51
N ASP A 88 -8.11 -5.11 -4.77
CA ASP A 88 -8.85 -4.65 -5.94
C ASP A 88 -10.26 -5.28 -6.01
N LEU A 89 -10.35 -6.61 -5.87
CA LEU A 89 -11.63 -7.33 -5.82
C LEU A 89 -12.54 -6.92 -4.65
N ARG A 90 -11.99 -6.42 -3.54
CA ARG A 90 -12.79 -5.90 -2.41
C ARG A 90 -13.26 -4.48 -2.68
N VAL A 91 -12.40 -3.65 -3.26
CA VAL A 91 -12.68 -2.28 -3.66
C VAL A 91 -13.81 -2.24 -4.69
N VAL A 92 -13.74 -3.07 -5.74
CA VAL A 92 -14.80 -3.20 -6.75
C VAL A 92 -16.14 -3.63 -6.14
N ARG A 93 -16.14 -4.60 -5.20
CA ARG A 93 -17.37 -5.01 -4.51
C ARG A 93 -17.95 -3.92 -3.62
N LEU A 94 -17.10 -3.14 -2.95
CA LEU A 94 -17.55 -2.02 -2.14
C LEU A 94 -18.20 -0.93 -3.01
N GLN A 95 -17.65 -0.66 -4.20
CA GLN A 95 -18.27 0.26 -5.17
C GLN A 95 -19.68 -0.18 -5.55
N GLN A 96 -19.83 -1.46 -5.93
CA GLN A 96 -21.12 -2.03 -6.30
C GLN A 96 -22.10 -1.96 -5.12
N PHE A 97 -21.65 -2.32 -3.92
CA PHE A 97 -22.47 -2.22 -2.72
C PHE A 97 -22.93 -0.79 -2.42
N ILE A 98 -22.04 0.21 -2.54
CA ILE A 98 -22.40 1.63 -2.35
C ILE A 98 -23.40 2.08 -3.41
N ALA A 99 -23.22 1.67 -4.67
CA ALA A 99 -24.16 1.97 -5.75
C ALA A 99 -25.53 1.30 -5.52
N ASP A 100 -25.56 0.06 -5.05
CA ASP A 100 -26.81 -0.64 -4.75
C ASP A 100 -27.53 0.00 -3.55
N ALA A 101 -26.80 0.29 -2.47
CA ALA A 101 -27.32 1.02 -1.32
C ALA A 101 -27.86 2.41 -1.73
N ALA A 102 -27.18 3.07 -2.68
CA ALA A 102 -27.60 4.35 -3.23
C ALA A 102 -29.01 4.28 -3.82
N HIS A 103 -29.22 3.30 -4.70
CA HIS A 103 -30.49 3.08 -5.36
C HIS A 103 -31.58 2.64 -4.37
N GLN A 104 -31.23 1.74 -3.44
CA GLN A 104 -32.15 1.24 -2.43
C GLN A 104 -32.59 2.30 -1.42
N ILE A 105 -31.78 3.33 -1.13
CA ILE A 105 -32.17 4.42 -0.23
C ILE A 105 -32.95 5.51 -0.98
N ARG A 106 -32.62 5.79 -2.24
CA ARG A 106 -33.35 6.78 -3.05
C ARG A 106 -34.83 6.42 -3.21
N THR A 107 -35.12 5.15 -3.43
CA THR A 107 -36.48 4.64 -3.65
C THR A 107 -37.45 4.91 -2.47
N PRO A 108 -37.17 4.46 -1.23
CA PRO A 108 -38.04 4.71 -0.07
C PRO A 108 -38.09 6.19 0.31
N LEU A 109 -37.01 6.94 0.08
CA LEU A 109 -36.95 8.38 0.33
C LEU A 109 -37.88 9.15 -0.63
N THR A 110 -37.91 8.79 -1.91
CA THR A 110 -38.86 9.32 -2.89
C THR A 110 -40.30 8.93 -2.54
N ALA A 111 -40.53 7.68 -2.14
CA ALA A 111 -41.85 7.24 -1.69
C ALA A 111 -42.33 8.01 -0.45
N LEU A 112 -41.44 8.25 0.52
CA LEU A 112 -41.74 9.02 1.73
C LEU A 112 -41.98 10.49 1.42
N ALA A 113 -41.24 11.09 0.49
CA ALA A 113 -41.52 12.44 0.00
C ALA A 113 -42.90 12.53 -0.67
N ALA A 114 -43.25 11.56 -1.53
CA ALA A 114 -44.56 11.50 -2.19
C ALA A 114 -45.71 11.31 -1.18
N GLN A 115 -45.56 10.46 -0.16
CA GLN A 115 -46.55 10.29 0.89
C GLN A 115 -46.77 11.58 1.69
N VAL A 116 -45.70 12.33 1.97
CA VAL A 116 -45.80 13.63 2.64
C VAL A 116 -46.42 14.69 1.73
N ASP A 117 -46.21 14.62 0.42
CA ASP A 117 -46.84 15.51 -0.56
C ASP A 117 -48.34 15.26 -0.74
N MET A 118 -48.80 14.03 -0.48
CA MET A 118 -50.22 13.65 -0.51
C MET A 118 -51.01 14.07 0.74
N LEU A 119 -50.35 14.58 1.79
CA LEU A 119 -51.03 15.07 2.98
C LEU A 119 -51.84 16.34 2.64
N ASP A 120 -53.16 16.22 2.71
CA ASP A 120 -54.09 17.31 2.43
C ASP A 120 -54.04 18.36 3.54
N ALA A 121 -53.54 19.54 3.20
CA ALA A 121 -53.39 20.67 4.13
C ALA A 121 -54.74 21.35 4.44
N ASP A 122 -55.74 21.21 3.58
CA ASP A 122 -57.00 21.95 3.68
C ASP A 122 -57.97 21.28 4.67
N ALA A 123 -57.79 19.99 4.95
CA ALA A 123 -58.53 19.25 5.98
C ALA A 123 -57.94 19.37 7.40
N MET A 124 -56.84 20.11 7.59
CA MET A 124 -56.07 20.14 8.83
C MET A 124 -56.24 21.43 9.66
N SER A 125 -56.16 21.30 10.98
CA SER A 125 -55.99 22.42 11.91
C SER A 125 -54.72 23.22 11.58
N GLU A 126 -54.69 24.52 11.89
CA GLU A 126 -53.54 25.42 11.67
C GLU A 126 -52.24 24.84 12.29
N ALA A 127 -52.37 24.25 13.49
CA ALA A 127 -51.26 23.62 14.20
C ALA A 127 -50.73 22.35 13.48
N ASP A 128 -51.61 21.59 12.82
CA ASP A 128 -51.27 20.36 12.11
C ASP A 128 -50.69 20.66 10.72
N ARG A 129 -51.22 21.69 10.03
CA ARG A 129 -50.64 22.25 8.79
C ARG A 129 -49.17 22.63 8.98
N GLU A 130 -48.87 23.32 10.07
CA GLU A 130 -47.53 23.77 10.39
C GLU A 130 -46.60 22.60 10.79
N ARG A 131 -47.12 21.56 11.45
CA ARG A 131 -46.38 20.30 11.69
C ARG A 131 -46.05 19.58 10.37
N THR A 132 -47.02 19.44 9.47
CA THR A 132 -46.85 18.78 8.16
C THR A 132 -45.84 19.53 7.28
N ARG A 133 -45.89 20.86 7.23
CA ARG A 133 -44.87 21.67 6.51
C ARG A 133 -43.45 21.43 7.04
N ARG A 134 -43.27 21.33 8.36
CA ARG A 134 -41.96 21.02 8.95
C ARG A 134 -41.47 19.62 8.58
N ILE A 135 -42.35 18.62 8.58
CA ILE A 135 -42.01 17.25 8.17
C ILE A 135 -41.60 17.24 6.69
N LYS A 136 -42.38 17.87 5.82
CA LYS A 136 -42.08 18.01 4.38
C LYS A 136 -40.71 18.63 4.12
N ARG A 137 -40.40 19.74 4.81
CA ARG A 137 -39.09 20.41 4.69
C ARG A 137 -37.94 19.50 5.14
N ARG A 138 -38.07 18.87 6.32
CA ARG A 138 -37.02 17.98 6.87
C ARG A 138 -36.79 16.74 6.01
N THR A 139 -37.84 16.15 5.46
CA THR A 139 -37.74 15.04 4.51
C THR A 139 -36.99 15.44 3.25
N GLY A 140 -37.31 16.61 2.67
CA GLY A 140 -36.62 17.13 1.49
C GLY A 140 -35.13 17.44 1.76
N GLU A 141 -34.82 18.01 2.92
CA GLU A 141 -33.45 18.26 3.36
C GLU A 141 -32.66 16.95 3.54
N LEU A 142 -33.24 15.97 4.22
CA LEU A 142 -32.64 14.64 4.39
C LEU A 142 -32.39 13.98 3.03
N ALA A 143 -33.37 14.07 2.13
CA ALA A 143 -33.26 13.52 0.80
C ALA A 143 -32.09 14.12 -0.01
N LYS A 144 -31.91 15.43 0.10
CA LYS A 144 -30.80 16.13 -0.53
C LYS A 144 -29.46 15.75 0.08
N LEU A 145 -29.34 15.72 1.41
CA LEU A 145 -28.10 15.36 2.12
C LEU A 145 -27.67 13.92 1.80
N THR A 146 -28.60 12.97 1.80
CA THR A 146 -28.31 11.58 1.46
C THR A 146 -27.78 11.45 0.04
N ASN A 147 -28.42 12.11 -0.94
CA ASN A 147 -27.92 12.11 -2.32
C ASN A 147 -26.52 12.74 -2.44
N GLN A 148 -26.23 13.81 -1.68
CA GLN A 148 -24.91 14.45 -1.67
C GLN A 148 -23.82 13.53 -1.10
N LEU A 149 -24.05 12.89 0.05
CA LEU A 149 -23.10 11.96 0.68
C LEU A 149 -22.76 10.79 -0.26
N LEU A 150 -23.77 10.27 -0.92
CA LEU A 150 -23.69 9.12 -1.81
C LEU A 150 -22.99 9.47 -3.12
N SER A 151 -23.25 10.66 -3.66
CA SER A 151 -22.51 11.20 -4.80
C SER A 151 -21.03 11.42 -4.45
N HIS A 152 -20.74 11.93 -3.26
CA HIS A 152 -19.36 12.15 -2.82
C HIS A 152 -18.61 10.83 -2.64
N ALA A 153 -19.24 9.84 -2.01
CA ALA A 153 -18.69 8.49 -1.87
C ALA A 153 -18.39 7.86 -3.25
N MET A 154 -19.26 8.06 -4.24
CA MET A 154 -19.04 7.57 -5.60
C MET A 154 -17.93 8.33 -6.34
N VAL A 155 -17.80 9.65 -6.15
CA VAL A 155 -16.76 10.48 -6.81
C VAL A 155 -15.37 10.18 -6.28
N ILE A 156 -15.20 10.11 -4.95
CA ILE A 156 -13.93 9.71 -4.31
C ILE A 156 -13.44 8.38 -4.89
N HIS A 157 -14.38 7.49 -5.18
CA HIS A 157 -14.05 6.14 -5.61
C HIS A 157 -13.85 5.99 -7.12
N ARG A 158 -14.54 6.80 -7.95
CA ARG A 158 -14.40 6.79 -9.41
C ARG A 158 -13.08 7.41 -9.90
N ALA A 159 -12.52 8.37 -9.14
CA ALA A 159 -11.23 8.98 -9.45
C ALA A 159 -10.09 7.95 -9.55
N GLY A 160 -10.12 6.88 -8.75
CA GLY A 160 -9.12 5.81 -8.80
C GLY A 160 -9.26 4.82 -9.97
N VAL A 161 -10.43 4.70 -10.59
CA VAL A 161 -10.68 3.71 -11.67
C VAL A 161 -10.40 4.29 -13.07
N VAL A 162 -10.70 5.58 -13.29
CA VAL A 162 -10.51 6.23 -14.60
C VAL A 162 -9.03 6.40 -14.95
N GLN A 163 -8.14 6.44 -13.96
CA GLN A 163 -6.70 6.55 -14.19
C GLN A 163 -6.05 5.23 -14.65
N LEU A 164 -6.68 4.09 -14.35
CA LEU A 164 -6.21 2.75 -14.76
C LEU A 164 -6.46 2.47 -16.26
N GLU A 165 -7.48 3.09 -16.86
CA GLU A 165 -7.83 2.85 -18.27
C GLU A 165 -7.05 3.73 -19.26
N VAL A 166 -6.66 4.95 -18.83
CA VAL A 166 -5.96 5.92 -19.70
C VAL A 166 -4.49 5.56 -19.91
N THR A 167 -3.91 4.64 -19.13
CA THR A 167 -2.49 4.27 -19.21
C THR A 167 -2.23 2.97 -19.99
N ILE A 168 -3.27 2.35 -20.59
CA ILE A 168 -3.17 1.09 -21.37
C ILE A 168 -3.43 1.36 -22.88
N TRP A 169 -3.14 2.56 -23.38
CA TRP A 169 -3.14 2.86 -24.82
C TRP A 169 -1.95 3.73 -25.20
#